data_AF-A0A7C4V5V0-F1
#
_entry.id   AF-A0A7C4V5V0-F1
#
_cell.length_a   1.000
_cell.length_b   1.000
_cell.length_c   1.000
_cell.angle_alpha   90.00
_cell.angle_beta   90.00
_cell.angle_gamma   90.00
#
_symmetry.space_group_name_H-M   'P 1'
#
loop_
_entity.id
_entity.type
_entity.pdbx_description
1 polymer ?
#
loop_
_entity_poly.entity_id
_entity_poly.type
_entity_poly.pdbx_seq_one_letter_code
_entity_poly.pdbx_strand_id
1 'polypeptide(L)'
;MTSPWIAQLPKRPLRQLTKPVTTDVVVIGAGIAGVTTAYYLLRYTKHRVVVLDAFAVGHGASGRNAGQIVSYFERPFTELAKRFGKKAAVNAQRDVLNAWNLLDDLAQHVTHKPVSFKGAAACVTVEQALLHAKNIAALSSAGIAAEEICVDKKYLHHFLQYKFVIPVSTKELRQIVRSKGRYAAALRGKKGVVNSALLCYELVEYLQDKYADRFSLYENSPVARVTFGKHLTVHATKRIHAKK
;
A
#
# COMPACT_ATOMS: atom_id res chain seq x y z
N MET A 1 23.39 0.83 -4.31
CA MET A 1 22.77 -0.52 -4.30
C MET A 1 21.42 -0.42 -5.01
N THR A 2 21.15 -1.26 -6.02
CA THR A 2 19.88 -1.24 -6.76
C THR A 2 18.84 -2.05 -5.98
N SER A 3 17.60 -1.55 -5.89
CA SER A 3 16.51 -2.27 -5.23
C SER A 3 16.26 -3.63 -5.92
N PRO A 4 16.10 -4.74 -5.16
CA PRO A 4 15.79 -6.04 -5.74
C PRO A 4 14.45 -6.03 -6.50
N TRP A 5 13.49 -5.23 -6.06
CA TRP A 5 12.20 -5.08 -6.73
C TRP A 5 12.35 -4.50 -8.13
N ILE A 6 13.13 -3.43 -8.25
CA ILE A 6 13.39 -2.75 -9.53
C ILE A 6 14.26 -3.61 -10.44
N ALA A 7 15.20 -4.38 -9.88
CA ALA A 7 16.07 -5.27 -10.64
C ALA A 7 15.31 -6.39 -11.38
N GLN A 8 14.10 -6.73 -10.93
CA GLN A 8 13.23 -7.74 -11.55
C GLN A 8 12.33 -7.18 -12.67
N LEU A 9 12.30 -5.87 -12.89
CA LEU A 9 11.44 -5.29 -13.92
C LEU A 9 11.99 -5.61 -15.31
N PRO A 10 11.12 -5.87 -16.31
CA PRO A 10 11.53 -5.98 -17.70
C PRO A 10 12.25 -4.70 -18.16
N LYS A 11 13.32 -4.86 -18.94
CA LYS A 11 13.96 -3.73 -19.61
C LYS A 11 13.12 -3.36 -20.83
N ARG A 12 12.65 -2.12 -20.90
CA ARG A 12 11.95 -1.57 -22.06
C ARG A 12 12.39 -0.13 -22.35
N PRO A 13 12.24 0.36 -23.58
CA PRO A 13 12.40 1.78 -23.87
C PRO A 13 11.38 2.60 -23.07
N LEU A 14 11.84 3.73 -22.53
CA LEU A 14 11.00 4.69 -21.82
C LEU A 14 10.47 5.73 -22.79
N ARG A 15 9.19 6.10 -22.66
CA ARG A 15 8.55 7.08 -23.55
C ARG A 15 8.56 8.45 -22.90
N GLN A 16 9.32 9.40 -23.44
CA GLN A 16 9.34 10.78 -22.96
C GLN A 16 8.23 11.63 -23.58
N LEU A 17 7.69 12.60 -22.83
CA LEU A 17 6.82 13.64 -23.37
C LEU A 17 7.67 14.63 -24.20
N THR A 18 7.55 14.54 -25.52
CA THR A 18 8.34 15.38 -26.46
C THR A 18 7.52 16.49 -27.11
N LYS A 19 6.19 16.42 -27.01
CA LYS A 19 5.25 17.40 -27.57
C LYS A 19 4.07 17.61 -26.62
N PRO A 20 3.37 18.76 -26.71
CA PRO A 20 2.15 18.98 -25.94
C PRO A 20 1.10 17.90 -26.22
N VAL A 21 0.37 17.51 -25.18
CA VAL A 21 -0.73 16.54 -25.23
C VAL A 21 -1.91 17.11 -24.43
N THR A 22 -3.10 17.02 -25.00
CA THR A 22 -4.35 17.38 -24.31
C THR A 22 -4.97 16.12 -23.72
N THR A 23 -5.39 16.21 -22.47
CA THR A 23 -6.02 15.12 -21.71
C THR A 23 -7.11 15.70 -20.82
N ASP A 24 -8.02 14.86 -20.34
CA ASP A 24 -9.07 15.29 -19.41
C ASP A 24 -8.54 15.25 -17.97
N VAL A 25 -7.70 14.25 -17.67
CA VAL A 25 -7.00 14.12 -16.38
C VAL A 25 -5.51 13.88 -16.60
N VAL A 26 -4.69 14.53 -15.79
CA VAL A 26 -3.25 14.30 -15.68
C VAL A 26 -2.90 13.83 -14.27
N VAL A 27 -2.22 12.68 -14.18
CA VAL A 27 -1.72 12.10 -12.93
C VAL A 27 -0.21 12.29 -12.89
N ILE A 28 0.29 12.90 -11.82
CA ILE A 28 1.72 13.15 -11.63
C ILE A 28 2.28 12.09 -10.68
N GLY A 29 3.11 11.20 -11.20
CA GLY A 29 3.72 10.06 -10.53
C GLY A 29 3.16 8.72 -11.01
N ALA A 30 4.02 7.84 -11.50
CA ALA A 30 3.75 6.46 -11.92
C ALA A 30 4.15 5.45 -10.83
N GLY A 31 3.98 5.81 -9.56
CA GLY A 31 4.01 4.86 -8.43
C GLY A 31 2.63 4.22 -8.21
N ILE A 32 2.52 3.38 -7.18
CA ILE A 32 1.29 2.61 -6.90
C ILE A 32 0.05 3.50 -6.76
N ALA A 33 0.17 4.65 -6.07
CA ALA A 33 -0.95 5.58 -5.92
C ALA A 33 -1.40 6.16 -7.26
N GLY A 34 -0.46 6.58 -8.12
CA GLY A 34 -0.80 7.17 -9.41
C GLY A 34 -1.30 6.15 -10.42
N VAL A 35 -0.68 4.97 -10.50
CA VAL A 35 -1.11 3.89 -11.41
C VAL A 35 -2.50 3.36 -11.03
N THR A 36 -2.76 3.14 -9.74
CA THR A 36 -4.10 2.70 -9.29
C THR A 36 -5.15 3.80 -9.46
N THR A 37 -4.79 5.08 -9.30
CA THR A 37 -5.66 6.21 -9.65
C THR A 37 -6.02 6.19 -11.13
N ALA A 38 -5.03 6.05 -12.01
CA ALA A 38 -5.25 5.96 -13.46
C ALA A 38 -6.14 4.76 -13.81
N TYR A 39 -5.89 3.59 -13.20
CA TYR A 39 -6.71 2.40 -13.36
C TYR A 39 -8.18 2.66 -13.04
N TYR A 40 -8.49 3.25 -11.89
CA TYR A 40 -9.87 3.51 -11.48
C TYR A 40 -10.54 4.62 -12.29
N LEU A 41 -9.81 5.68 -12.64
CA LEU A 41 -10.31 6.71 -13.56
C LEU A 41 -10.69 6.13 -14.91
N LEU A 42 -9.82 5.29 -15.48
CA LEU A 42 -10.12 4.63 -16.75
C LEU A 42 -11.29 3.67 -16.58
N ARG A 43 -11.30 2.81 -15.56
CA ARG A 43 -12.37 1.82 -15.39
C ARG A 43 -13.77 2.43 -15.22
N TYR A 44 -13.88 3.54 -14.49
CA TYR A 44 -15.18 4.08 -14.07
C TYR A 44 -15.60 5.38 -14.77
N THR A 45 -14.77 5.91 -15.66
CA THR A 45 -15.08 7.13 -16.42
C THR A 45 -14.71 6.99 -17.89
N LYS A 46 -15.13 7.95 -18.71
CA LYS A 46 -14.74 8.07 -20.12
C LYS A 46 -13.55 9.02 -20.34
N HIS A 47 -12.89 9.47 -19.28
CA HIS A 47 -11.80 10.43 -19.38
C HIS A 47 -10.58 9.82 -20.08
N ARG A 48 -9.91 10.69 -20.85
CA ARG A 48 -8.52 10.50 -21.26
C ARG A 48 -7.62 10.81 -20.08
N VAL A 49 -6.68 9.91 -19.82
CA VAL A 49 -5.79 9.95 -18.67
C VAL A 49 -4.35 9.90 -19.15
N VAL A 50 -3.57 10.90 -18.76
CA VAL A 50 -2.12 10.92 -18.95
C VAL A 50 -1.43 10.76 -17.59
N VAL A 51 -0.46 9.84 -17.51
CA VAL A 51 0.43 9.72 -16.35
C VAL A 51 1.80 10.28 -16.72
N LEU A 52 2.35 11.15 -15.89
CA LEU A 52 3.71 11.69 -16.03
C LEU A 52 4.59 11.23 -14.87
N ASP A 53 5.78 10.72 -15.15
CA ASP A 53 6.78 10.41 -14.13
C ASP A 53 8.18 10.94 -14.52
N ALA A 54 8.96 11.36 -13.53
CA ALA A 54 10.33 11.80 -13.71
C ALA A 54 11.31 10.65 -14.03
N PHE A 55 10.90 9.40 -13.79
CA PHE A 55 11.66 8.17 -13.96
C PHE A 55 10.79 7.10 -14.64
N ALA A 56 11.26 5.85 -14.64
CA ALA A 56 10.45 4.70 -15.04
C ALA A 56 9.33 4.42 -14.03
N VAL A 57 8.24 3.80 -14.49
CA VAL A 57 7.13 3.31 -13.64
C VAL A 57 7.65 2.53 -12.43
N GLY A 58 7.06 2.79 -11.26
CA GLY A 58 7.44 2.12 -10.02
C GLY A 58 8.82 2.50 -9.48
N HIS A 59 9.60 3.37 -10.13
CA HIS A 59 10.97 3.66 -9.72
C HIS A 59 11.08 4.23 -8.30
N GLY A 60 10.13 5.05 -7.84
CA GLY A 60 10.18 5.76 -6.55
C GLY A 60 9.98 4.87 -5.31
N ALA A 61 9.20 5.33 -4.34
CA ALA A 61 8.91 4.59 -3.10
C ALA A 61 8.27 3.21 -3.38
N SER A 62 7.45 3.10 -4.42
CA SER A 62 6.83 1.84 -4.86
C SER A 62 7.83 0.78 -5.30
N GLY A 63 9.06 1.14 -5.68
CA GLY A 63 10.14 0.19 -5.98
C GLY A 63 11.21 0.11 -4.91
N ARG A 64 11.11 0.90 -3.83
CA ARG A 64 12.10 0.98 -2.75
C ARG A 64 11.46 0.81 -1.37
N ASN A 65 10.64 -0.21 -1.23
CA ASN A 65 9.99 -0.60 0.03
C ASN A 65 10.29 -2.07 0.38
N ALA A 66 9.72 -2.61 1.45
CA ALA A 66 9.92 -4.00 1.87
C ALA A 66 8.99 -5.02 1.19
N GLY A 67 8.10 -4.56 0.30
CA GLY A 67 7.11 -5.40 -0.39
C GLY A 67 5.94 -5.85 0.48
N GLN A 68 5.79 -5.32 1.69
CA GLN A 68 4.77 -5.76 2.66
C GLN A 68 3.38 -5.24 2.29
N ILE A 69 2.38 -6.12 2.41
CA ILE A 69 0.95 -5.76 2.34
C ILE A 69 0.34 -5.96 3.71
N VAL A 70 -0.14 -4.87 4.28
CA VAL A 70 -0.72 -4.78 5.62
C VAL A 70 -1.86 -3.78 5.61
N SER A 71 -2.92 -4.06 6.36
CA SER A 71 -4.13 -3.23 6.43
C SER A 71 -4.37 -2.73 7.86
N TYR A 72 -3.54 -1.79 8.32
CA TYR A 72 -3.68 -1.17 9.64
C TYR A 72 -3.17 0.28 9.62
N PHE A 73 -3.56 1.06 10.63
CA PHE A 73 -2.95 2.36 10.92
C PHE A 73 -1.85 2.20 11.95
N GLU A 74 -0.73 2.89 11.74
CA GLU A 74 0.36 2.96 12.73
C GLU A 74 -0.12 3.51 14.09
N ARG A 75 -1.09 4.42 14.07
CA ARG A 75 -1.71 4.97 15.28
C ARG A 75 -2.91 4.12 15.74
N PRO A 76 -3.09 3.94 17.06
CA PRO A 76 -4.26 3.24 17.60
C PRO A 76 -5.58 3.90 17.14
N PHE A 77 -6.59 3.07 16.89
CA PHE A 77 -7.95 3.47 16.54
C PHE A 77 -8.56 4.44 17.56
N THR A 78 -8.29 4.23 18.86
CA THR A 78 -8.77 5.13 19.92
C THR A 78 -8.23 6.55 19.78
N GLU A 79 -6.97 6.70 19.35
CA GLU A 79 -6.35 7.99 19.10
C GLU A 79 -6.96 8.66 17.85
N LEU A 80 -7.13 7.89 16.77
CA LEU A 80 -7.79 8.37 15.55
C LEU A 80 -9.22 8.82 15.82
N ALA A 81 -9.99 8.04 16.59
CA ALA A 81 -11.36 8.36 16.98
C ALA A 81 -11.42 9.61 17.86
N LYS A 82 -10.46 9.81 18.76
CA LYS A 82 -10.37 11.03 19.57
C LYS A 82 -10.07 12.27 18.72
N ARG A 83 -9.16 12.14 17.74
CA ARG A 83 -8.71 13.28 16.92
C ARG A 83 -9.68 13.67 15.82
N PHE A 84 -10.32 12.70 15.17
CA PHE A 84 -11.13 12.92 13.96
C PHE A 84 -12.61 12.55 14.15
N GLY A 85 -12.99 12.08 15.34
CA GLY A 85 -14.33 11.59 15.64
C GLY A 85 -14.52 10.11 15.29
N LYS A 86 -15.35 9.42 16.08
CA LYS A 86 -15.57 7.97 15.97
C LYS A 86 -16.04 7.55 14.56
N LYS A 87 -17.00 8.26 13.97
CA LYS A 87 -17.54 7.93 12.63
C LYS A 87 -16.46 7.97 11.55
N ALA A 88 -15.64 9.02 11.52
CA ALA A 88 -14.56 9.16 10.56
C ALA A 88 -13.50 8.06 10.73
N ALA A 89 -13.10 7.77 11.98
CA ALA A 89 -12.15 6.70 12.27
C ALA A 89 -12.67 5.30 11.86
N VAL A 90 -13.96 5.03 12.08
CA VAL A 90 -14.59 3.76 11.64
C VAL A 90 -14.57 3.64 10.12
N ASN A 91 -14.95 4.71 9.41
CA ASN A 91 -14.95 4.70 7.95
C ASN A 91 -13.52 4.50 7.40
N ALA A 92 -12.55 5.27 7.90
CA ALA A 92 -11.16 5.15 7.50
C ALA A 92 -10.60 3.73 7.75
N GLN A 93 -10.95 3.11 8.88
CA GLN A 93 -10.54 1.75 9.17
C GLN A 93 -11.17 0.72 8.22
N ARG A 94 -12.45 0.91 7.84
CA ARG A 94 -13.11 0.08 6.82
C ARG A 94 -12.45 0.25 5.45
N ASP A 95 -12.08 1.47 5.07
CA ASP A 95 -11.40 1.75 3.81
C ASP A 95 -10.03 1.06 3.75
N VAL A 96 -9.26 1.11 4.85
CA VAL A 96 -7.97 0.39 4.96
C VAL A 96 -8.15 -1.12 4.86
N LEU A 97 -9.19 -1.69 5.48
CA LEU A 97 -9.48 -3.12 5.35
C LEU A 97 -9.95 -3.48 3.92
N ASN A 98 -10.74 -2.61 3.29
CA ASN A 98 -11.23 -2.78 1.92
C ASN A 98 -10.11 -2.74 0.87
N ALA A 99 -8.93 -2.22 1.21
CA ALA A 99 -7.75 -2.26 0.34
C ALA A 99 -7.39 -3.68 -0.11
N TRP A 100 -7.72 -4.72 0.66
CA TRP A 100 -7.58 -6.11 0.21
C TRP A 100 -8.45 -6.43 -1.00
N ASN A 101 -9.72 -6.00 -0.99
CA ASN A 101 -10.64 -6.23 -2.11
C ASN A 101 -10.21 -5.44 -3.35
N LEU A 102 -9.72 -4.21 -3.14
CA LEU A 102 -9.17 -3.39 -4.23
C LEU A 102 -7.93 -4.06 -4.84
N LEU A 103 -7.05 -4.61 -4.00
CA LEU A 103 -5.89 -5.36 -4.46
C LEU A 103 -6.27 -6.64 -5.21
N ASP A 104 -7.29 -7.36 -4.73
CA ASP A 104 -7.82 -8.56 -5.40
C ASP A 104 -8.43 -8.23 -6.77
N ASP A 105 -9.06 -7.05 -6.95
CA ASP A 105 -9.51 -6.57 -8.27
C ASP A 105 -8.33 -6.25 -9.20
N LEU A 106 -7.32 -5.54 -8.71
CA LEU A 106 -6.10 -5.24 -9.48
C LEU A 106 -5.36 -6.51 -9.89
N ALA A 107 -5.30 -7.51 -9.00
CA ALA A 107 -4.61 -8.79 -9.22
C ALA A 107 -5.21 -9.62 -10.37
N GLN A 108 -6.42 -9.31 -10.83
CA GLN A 108 -7.05 -9.98 -11.98
C GLN A 108 -6.42 -9.59 -13.32
N HIS A 109 -5.73 -8.45 -13.38
CA HIS A 109 -5.24 -7.85 -14.62
C HIS A 109 -3.71 -7.93 -14.76
N VAL A 110 -3.05 -8.69 -13.88
CA VAL A 110 -1.59 -8.82 -13.84
C VAL A 110 -1.16 -10.28 -13.71
N THR A 111 0.03 -10.60 -14.20
CA THR A 111 0.57 -11.97 -14.16
C THR A 111 1.15 -12.27 -12.78
N HIS A 112 1.91 -11.35 -12.19
CA HIS A 112 2.57 -11.54 -10.91
C HIS A 112 1.69 -11.05 -9.77
N LYS A 113 0.77 -11.92 -9.36
CA LYS A 113 -0.23 -11.60 -8.35
C LYS A 113 0.39 -11.33 -6.96
N PRO A 114 -0.13 -10.35 -6.21
CA PRO A 114 0.13 -10.25 -4.77
C PRO A 114 -0.15 -11.57 -4.05
N VAL A 115 0.73 -11.94 -3.13
CA VAL A 115 0.56 -13.17 -2.34
C VAL A 115 0.02 -12.79 -0.96
N SER A 116 -1.09 -13.41 -0.55
CA SER A 116 -1.63 -13.25 0.80
C SER A 116 -1.52 -14.54 1.61
N PHE A 117 -1.33 -14.40 2.93
CA PHE A 117 -1.18 -15.51 3.85
C PHE A 117 -1.56 -15.08 5.27
N LYS A 118 -1.80 -16.04 6.17
CA LYS A 118 -1.95 -15.76 7.61
C LYS A 118 -0.58 -15.53 8.22
N GLY A 119 -0.21 -14.27 8.38
CA GLY A 119 1.08 -13.85 8.92
C GLY A 119 1.00 -13.41 10.38
N ALA A 120 2.13 -12.95 10.93
CA ALA A 120 2.18 -12.44 12.29
C ALA A 120 3.07 -11.19 12.43
N ALA A 121 2.70 -10.28 13.32
CA ALA A 121 3.53 -9.17 13.80
C ALA A 121 3.83 -9.39 15.29
N ALA A 122 5.11 -9.29 15.69
CA ALA A 122 5.53 -9.60 17.05
C ALA A 122 5.54 -8.36 17.95
N CYS A 123 5.09 -8.54 19.19
CA CYS A 123 5.28 -7.58 20.27
C CYS A 123 6.42 -8.08 21.16
N VAL A 124 7.50 -7.29 21.26
CA VAL A 124 8.64 -7.64 22.10
C VAL A 124 8.27 -7.47 23.58
N THR A 125 7.51 -6.42 23.91
CA THR A 125 7.17 -6.06 25.30
C THR A 125 5.69 -6.22 25.61
N VAL A 126 5.36 -6.29 26.91
CA VAL A 126 3.99 -6.39 27.42
C VAL A 126 3.21 -5.11 27.11
N GLU A 127 3.86 -3.94 27.17
CA GLU A 127 3.24 -2.65 26.90
C GLU A 127 2.76 -2.54 25.45
N GLN A 128 3.58 -3.01 24.50
CA GLN A 128 3.20 -3.11 23.09
C GLN A 128 1.98 -4.02 22.92
N ALA A 129 2.00 -5.20 23.54
CA ALA A 129 0.91 -6.15 23.47
C ALA A 129 -0.40 -5.60 24.09
N LEU A 130 -0.31 -4.87 25.22
CA LEU A 130 -1.45 -4.21 25.87
C LEU A 130 -2.03 -3.10 25.00
N LEU A 131 -1.19 -2.34 24.29
CA LEU A 131 -1.67 -1.33 23.34
C LEU A 131 -2.53 -1.97 22.25
N HIS A 132 -2.08 -3.09 21.70
CA HIS A 132 -2.85 -3.81 20.68
C HIS A 132 -4.11 -4.47 21.25
N ALA A 133 -4.07 -5.04 22.46
CA ALA A 133 -5.27 -5.58 23.10
C ALA A 133 -6.33 -4.50 23.31
N LYS A 134 -5.94 -3.31 23.80
CA LYS A 134 -6.83 -2.14 23.90
C LYS A 134 -7.40 -1.74 22.54
N ASN A 135 -6.56 -1.72 21.52
CA ASN A 135 -6.96 -1.36 20.16
C ASN A 135 -7.95 -2.36 19.56
N ILE A 136 -7.71 -3.66 19.73
CA ILE A 136 -8.60 -4.74 19.29
C ILE A 136 -9.96 -4.60 19.98
N ALA A 137 -9.98 -4.41 21.30
CA ALA A 137 -11.23 -4.21 22.04
C ALA A 137 -12.04 -3.01 21.49
N ALA A 138 -11.36 -1.90 21.20
CA ALA A 138 -12.00 -0.70 20.64
C ALA A 138 -12.55 -0.95 19.22
N LEU A 139 -11.79 -1.63 18.36
CA LEU A 139 -12.23 -2.01 17.02
C LEU A 139 -13.44 -2.95 17.07
N SER A 140 -13.40 -3.99 17.91
CA SER A 140 -14.51 -4.93 18.09
C SER A 140 -15.78 -4.22 18.59
N SER A 141 -15.66 -3.28 19.54
CA SER A 141 -16.79 -2.48 20.01
C SER A 141 -17.41 -1.58 18.94
N ALA A 142 -16.67 -1.30 17.86
CA ALA A 142 -17.12 -0.53 16.72
C ALA A 142 -17.61 -1.42 15.55
N GLY A 143 -17.71 -2.74 15.75
CA GLY A 143 -18.14 -3.68 14.72
C GLY A 143 -17.10 -3.85 13.59
N ILE A 144 -15.82 -3.68 13.92
CA ILE A 144 -14.71 -3.83 12.96
C ILE A 144 -13.92 -5.10 13.29
N ALA A 145 -13.69 -5.93 12.27
CA ALA A 145 -12.85 -7.10 12.40
C ALA A 145 -11.41 -6.70 12.76
N ALA A 146 -10.81 -7.41 13.70
CA ALA A 146 -9.46 -7.16 14.19
C ALA A 146 -8.60 -8.43 14.14
N GLU A 147 -7.28 -8.26 14.22
CA GLU A 147 -6.34 -9.37 14.27
C GLU A 147 -6.49 -10.19 15.56
N GLU A 148 -6.17 -11.49 15.49
CA GLU A 148 -6.04 -12.34 16.67
C GLU A 148 -4.78 -11.91 17.45
N ILE A 149 -4.85 -11.88 18.78
CA ILE A 149 -3.68 -11.63 19.63
C ILE A 149 -3.33 -12.87 20.42
N CYS A 150 -2.14 -13.42 20.17
CA CYS A 150 -1.56 -14.54 20.90
C CYS A 150 -0.58 -14.02 21.94
N VAL A 151 -0.83 -14.25 23.23
CA VAL A 151 0.01 -13.76 24.34
C VAL A 151 0.73 -14.92 25.00
N ASP A 152 2.02 -14.75 25.31
CA ASP A 152 2.77 -15.75 26.08
C ASP A 152 2.14 -15.92 27.47
N LYS A 153 1.84 -17.17 27.85
CA LYS A 153 1.21 -17.51 29.14
C LYS A 153 1.91 -16.89 30.34
N LYS A 154 3.23 -16.67 30.29
CA LYS A 154 3.98 -15.99 31.37
C LYS A 154 3.46 -14.57 31.67
N TYR A 155 2.86 -13.90 30.69
CA TYR A 155 2.35 -12.53 30.81
C TYR A 155 0.82 -12.47 30.87
N LEU A 156 0.12 -13.61 30.86
CA LEU A 156 -1.34 -13.65 30.73
C LEU A 156 -2.08 -12.87 31.83
N HIS A 157 -1.50 -12.78 33.02
CA HIS A 157 -2.08 -12.04 34.15
C HIS A 157 -2.32 -10.54 33.85
N HIS A 158 -1.60 -9.94 32.91
CA HIS A 158 -1.84 -8.56 32.47
C HIS A 158 -3.07 -8.40 31.55
N PHE A 159 -3.63 -9.51 31.04
CA PHE A 159 -4.62 -9.52 29.95
C PHE A 159 -5.96 -10.16 30.32
N LEU A 160 -6.21 -10.47 31.60
CA LEU A 160 -7.40 -11.21 32.05
C LEU A 160 -8.75 -10.55 31.71
N GLN A 161 -8.74 -9.22 31.48
CA GLN A 161 -9.89 -8.43 31.05
C GLN A 161 -10.22 -8.60 29.55
N TYR A 162 -9.29 -9.08 28.73
CA TYR A 162 -9.48 -9.23 27.29
C TYR A 162 -9.80 -10.69 26.93
N LYS A 163 -11.09 -11.04 26.88
CA LYS A 163 -11.55 -12.43 26.65
C LYS A 163 -11.18 -13.01 25.29
N PHE A 164 -10.82 -12.17 24.31
CA PHE A 164 -10.37 -12.58 22.98
C PHE A 164 -8.86 -12.91 22.91
N VAL A 165 -8.10 -12.71 23.99
CA VAL A 165 -6.67 -13.03 24.02
C VAL A 165 -6.47 -14.55 23.99
N ILE A 166 -5.60 -15.01 23.08
CA ILE A 166 -5.27 -16.42 22.90
C ILE A 166 -3.98 -16.72 23.68
N PRO A 167 -4.01 -17.45 24.80
CA PRO A 167 -2.81 -17.80 25.54
C PRO A 167 -2.00 -18.87 24.81
N VAL A 168 -0.70 -18.63 24.61
CA VAL A 168 0.23 -19.55 23.96
C VAL A 168 1.50 -19.73 24.79
N SER A 169 2.20 -20.84 24.62
CA SER A 169 3.54 -21.04 25.18
C SER A 169 4.59 -20.20 24.44
N THR A 170 5.75 -19.95 25.07
CA THR A 170 6.89 -19.31 24.40
C THR A 170 7.33 -20.05 23.13
N LYS A 171 7.21 -21.39 23.11
CA LYS A 171 7.57 -22.21 21.94
C LYS A 171 6.61 -21.97 20.78
N GLU A 172 5.30 -21.97 21.04
CA GLU A 172 4.27 -21.67 20.05
C GLU A 172 4.41 -20.23 19.53
N LEU A 173 4.70 -19.27 20.40
CA LEU A 173 4.88 -17.88 19.99
C LEU A 173 6.06 -17.71 19.02
N ARG A 174 7.17 -18.40 19.26
CA ARG A 174 8.32 -18.43 18.33
C ARG A 174 7.99 -19.08 16.99
N GLN A 175 7.13 -20.11 16.99
CA GLN A 175 6.64 -20.73 15.75
C GLN A 175 5.73 -19.78 14.96
N ILE A 176 4.84 -19.05 15.65
CA ILE A 176 3.96 -18.04 15.05
C ILE A 176 4.79 -16.92 14.40
N VAL A 177 5.78 -16.37 15.12
CA VAL A 177 6.62 -15.27 14.62
C VAL A 177 7.69 -15.76 13.64
N ARG A 178 7.99 -17.06 13.62
CA ARG A 178 9.05 -17.70 12.82
C ARG A 178 10.44 -17.12 13.12
N SER A 179 10.71 -16.90 14.41
CA SER A 179 11.96 -16.33 14.93
C SER A 179 12.31 -16.90 16.30
N LYS A 180 13.61 -16.93 16.64
CA LYS A 180 14.12 -17.35 17.95
C LYS A 180 14.08 -16.24 19.01
N GLY A 181 13.55 -15.06 18.68
CA GLY A 181 13.45 -13.91 19.58
C GLY A 181 12.63 -14.16 20.85
N ARG A 182 12.66 -13.17 21.75
CA ARG A 182 11.82 -13.10 22.94
C ARG A 182 10.68 -12.12 22.66
N TYR A 183 9.45 -12.59 22.84
CA TYR A 183 8.24 -11.84 22.53
C TYR A 183 7.26 -11.97 23.69
N ALA A 184 6.45 -10.94 23.91
CA ALA A 184 5.33 -10.99 24.84
C ALA A 184 4.05 -11.46 24.16
N ALA A 185 3.87 -11.07 22.90
CA ALA A 185 2.69 -11.44 22.11
C ALA A 185 2.99 -11.44 20.60
N ALA A 186 2.03 -11.90 19.81
CA ALA A 186 2.01 -11.76 18.37
C ALA A 186 0.57 -11.51 17.89
N LEU A 187 0.43 -10.59 16.95
CA LEU A 187 -0.81 -10.33 16.21
C LEU A 187 -0.84 -11.21 14.97
N ARG A 188 -1.87 -12.03 14.82
CA ARG A 188 -2.06 -12.92 13.68
C ARG A 188 -3.23 -12.43 12.83
N GLY A 189 -3.00 -12.33 11.53
CA GLY A 189 -4.00 -11.80 10.60
C GLY A 189 -3.59 -12.01 9.14
N LYS A 190 -4.45 -11.54 8.23
CA LYS A 190 -4.13 -11.51 6.79
C LYS A 190 -2.98 -10.53 6.56
N LYS A 191 -1.88 -11.03 6.01
CA LYS A 191 -0.72 -10.27 5.56
C LYS A 191 -0.42 -10.67 4.13
N GLY A 192 0.45 -9.93 3.47
CA GLY A 192 0.87 -10.30 2.13
C GLY A 192 2.21 -9.71 1.75
N VAL A 193 2.67 -10.13 0.59
CA VAL A 193 3.86 -9.59 -0.06
C VAL A 193 3.60 -9.38 -1.54
N VAL A 194 4.23 -8.34 -2.09
CA VAL A 194 4.19 -8.03 -3.52
C VAL A 194 5.45 -7.28 -3.94
N ASN A 195 5.96 -7.59 -5.14
CA ASN A 195 6.85 -6.66 -5.83
C ASN A 195 5.99 -5.49 -6.36
N SER A 196 5.89 -4.42 -5.58
CA SER A 196 4.99 -3.30 -5.90
C SER A 196 5.42 -2.51 -7.13
N ALA A 197 6.71 -2.51 -7.50
CA ALA A 197 7.15 -1.92 -8.77
C ALA A 197 6.71 -2.76 -9.98
N LEU A 198 6.83 -4.08 -9.89
CA LEU A 198 6.35 -5.00 -10.93
C LEU A 198 4.83 -4.93 -11.07
N LEU A 199 4.08 -4.85 -9.97
CA LEU A 199 2.63 -4.62 -10.01
C LEU A 199 2.27 -3.33 -10.75
N CYS A 200 2.99 -2.23 -10.49
CA CYS A 200 2.76 -0.96 -11.21
C CYS A 200 3.07 -1.10 -12.70
N TYR A 201 4.16 -1.80 -13.04
CA TYR A 201 4.55 -2.06 -14.42
C TYR A 201 3.48 -2.86 -15.16
N GLU A 202 3.05 -4.01 -14.63
CA GLU A 202 2.06 -4.87 -15.30
C GLU A 202 0.69 -4.20 -15.42
N LEU A 203 0.29 -3.41 -14.41
CA LEU A 203 -0.94 -2.62 -14.51
C LEU A 203 -0.83 -1.56 -15.62
N VAL A 204 0.32 -0.91 -15.78
CA VAL A 204 0.52 0.06 -16.87
C VAL A 204 0.42 -0.63 -18.23
N GLU A 205 1.06 -1.78 -18.43
CA GLU A 205 0.96 -2.54 -19.68
C GLU A 205 -0.51 -2.89 -19.99
N TYR A 206 -1.24 -3.42 -19.00
CA TYR A 206 -2.67 -3.68 -19.12
C TYR A 206 -3.48 -2.44 -19.51
N LEU A 207 -3.20 -1.28 -18.91
CA LEU A 207 -3.92 -0.05 -19.21
C LEU A 207 -3.58 0.46 -20.62
N GLN A 208 -2.34 0.31 -21.08
CA GLN A 208 -1.94 0.68 -22.45
C GLN A 208 -2.60 -0.20 -23.49
N ASP A 209 -2.73 -1.50 -23.22
CA ASP A 209 -3.39 -2.44 -24.11
C ASP A 209 -4.90 -2.23 -24.15
N LYS A 210 -5.55 -2.13 -22.97
CA LYS A 210 -7.01 -2.07 -22.86
C LYS A 210 -7.60 -0.70 -23.20
N TYR A 211 -6.85 0.38 -22.92
CA TYR A 211 -7.34 1.76 -23.06
C TYR A 211 -6.41 2.58 -23.95
N ALA A 212 -5.86 1.97 -25.00
CA ALA A 212 -4.90 2.58 -25.94
C ALA A 212 -5.37 3.93 -26.53
N ASP A 213 -6.68 4.10 -26.70
CA ASP A 213 -7.32 5.31 -27.23
C ASP A 213 -7.33 6.49 -26.24
N ARG A 214 -7.20 6.21 -24.94
CA ARG A 214 -7.42 7.21 -23.88
C ARG A 214 -6.48 7.12 -22.69
N PHE A 215 -5.46 6.27 -22.75
CA PHE A 215 -4.40 6.21 -21.75
C PHE A 215 -3.04 6.47 -22.39
N SER A 216 -2.19 7.24 -21.71
CA SER A 216 -0.78 7.38 -22.07
C SER A 216 0.08 7.58 -20.84
N LEU A 217 1.19 6.85 -20.79
CA LEU A 217 2.27 7.07 -19.83
C LEU A 217 3.44 7.80 -20.51
N TYR A 218 3.94 8.83 -19.85
CA TYR A 218 5.21 9.46 -20.20
C TYR A 218 6.18 9.43 -19.01
N GLU A 219 7.30 8.77 -19.22
CA GLU A 219 8.40 8.59 -18.27
C GLU A 219 9.53 9.56 -18.60
N ASN A 220 10.51 9.73 -17.71
CA ASN A 220 11.59 10.73 -17.87
C ASN A 220 11.07 12.15 -18.19
N SER A 221 9.88 12.48 -17.66
CA SER A 221 9.13 13.70 -17.92
C SER A 221 8.84 14.41 -16.59
N PRO A 222 9.87 14.86 -15.84
CA PRO A 222 9.69 15.54 -14.56
C PRO A 222 8.83 16.78 -14.72
N VAL A 223 7.78 16.89 -13.90
CA VAL A 223 6.95 18.09 -13.85
C VAL A 223 7.70 19.18 -13.08
N ALA A 224 7.94 20.31 -13.73
CA ALA A 224 8.64 21.45 -13.13
C ALA A 224 7.67 22.56 -12.67
N ARG A 225 6.50 22.66 -13.31
CA ARG A 225 5.54 23.73 -13.04
C ARG A 225 4.13 23.31 -13.41
N VAL A 226 3.15 23.76 -12.63
CA VAL A 226 1.72 23.72 -12.96
C VAL A 226 1.22 25.15 -13.03
N THR A 227 0.53 25.50 -14.12
CA THR A 227 -0.05 26.84 -14.30
C THR A 227 -1.56 26.74 -14.44
N PHE A 228 -2.26 27.59 -13.71
CA PHE A 228 -3.73 27.67 -13.73
C PHE A 228 -4.13 28.85 -14.62
N GLY A 229 -4.94 28.58 -15.64
CA GLY A 229 -5.51 29.58 -16.54
C GLY A 229 -6.87 29.10 -17.05
N LYS A 230 -7.25 29.50 -18.28
CA LYS A 230 -8.45 28.96 -18.95
C LYS A 230 -8.45 27.43 -19.00
N HIS A 231 -7.25 26.86 -19.13
CA HIS A 231 -6.98 25.44 -18.95
C HIS A 231 -5.86 25.26 -17.92
N LEU A 232 -5.88 24.14 -17.18
CA LEU A 232 -4.75 23.72 -16.35
C LEU A 232 -3.64 23.19 -17.27
N THR A 233 -2.43 23.71 -17.13
CA THR A 233 -1.28 23.28 -17.93
C THR A 233 -0.17 22.74 -17.03
N VAL A 234 0.28 21.52 -17.30
CA VAL A 234 1.40 20.87 -16.62
C VAL A 234 2.64 20.93 -17.51
N HIS A 235 3.71 21.54 -17.01
CA HIS A 235 4.97 21.73 -17.73
C HIS A 235 5.97 20.66 -17.29
N ALA A 236 6.24 19.70 -18.18
CA ALA A 236 7.31 18.73 -18.00
C ALA A 236 8.60 19.21 -18.67
N THR A 237 9.75 18.92 -18.06
CA THR A 237 11.06 19.30 -18.61
C THR A 237 11.82 18.07 -19.09
N LYS A 238 12.85 18.28 -19.92
CA LYS A 238 13.85 17.24 -20.15
C LYS A 238 14.67 17.08 -18.89
N ARG A 239 14.92 15.83 -18.49
CA ARG A 239 15.84 15.53 -17.40
C ARG A 239 17.24 16.00 -17.80
N ILE A 240 17.70 17.12 -17.24
CA ILE A 240 19.10 17.53 -17.31
C ILE A 240 19.85 16.42 -16.59
N HIS A 241 20.76 15.73 -17.27
CA HIS A 241 21.63 14.77 -16.62
C HIS A 241 22.38 15.54 -15.54
N ALA A 242 22.06 15.30 -14.27
CA ALA A 242 22.94 15.70 -13.19
C ALA A 242 24.28 15.02 -13.51
N LYS A 243 25.30 15.83 -13.82
CA LYS A 243 26.67 15.32 -13.94
C LYS A 243 26.93 14.51 -12.66
N LYS A 244 27.32 13.24 -12.87
CA LYS A 244 27.75 12.36 -11.79
C LYS A 244 28.93 12.99 -11.04
#